data_AF-G7LSF3-F1
#
_entry.id   AF-G7LSF3-F1
#
_cell.length_a   1.000
_cell.length_b   1.000
_cell.length_c   1.000
_cell.angle_alpha   90.00
_cell.angle_beta   90.00
_cell.angle_gamma   90.00
#
_symmetry.space_group_name_H-M   'P 1'
#
loop_
_entity.id
_entity.type
_entity.pdbx_description
1 polymer ?
#
loop_
_entity_poly.entity_id
_entity_poly.type
_entity_poly.pdbx_seq_one_letter_code
_entity_poly.pdbx_strand_id
1 'polypeptide(L)'
;MMALTEMIDPELTTRGIGSRLAYADLNPRLEIYIMNKDQAGGNWKQFKGKAKEQWGKLTDDDITVIEGKRDQLVGKIQERYGYEQEKAEKEVNDWESRHKYHW
;
A
#
# COMPACT_ATOMS: atom_id res chain seq x y z
N MET A 1 5.86 -20.91 12.87
CA MET A 1 5.21 -19.58 12.88
C MET A 1 3.99 -19.70 13.78
N MET A 2 3.87 -18.85 14.80
CA MET A 2 2.74 -18.84 15.74
C MET A 2 1.91 -17.58 15.44
N ALA A 3 0.58 -17.69 15.44
CA ALA A 3 -0.29 -16.56 15.09
C ALA A 3 -0.22 -15.48 16.17
N LEU A 4 -0.21 -14.20 15.78
CA LEU A 4 -0.17 -13.03 16.68
C LEU A 4 -1.27 -13.03 17.76
N THR A 5 -2.36 -13.78 17.54
CA THR A 5 -3.46 -13.96 18.50
C THR A 5 -3.09 -14.86 19.68
N GLU A 6 -2.12 -15.75 19.54
CA GLU A 6 -1.79 -16.78 20.55
C GLU A 6 -0.73 -16.32 21.57
N MET A 7 -0.09 -15.17 21.36
CA MET A 7 0.91 -14.60 22.30
C MET A 7 0.31 -13.62 23.32
N ILE A 8 -1.01 -13.51 23.40
CA ILE A 8 -1.72 -12.54 24.26
C ILE A 8 -2.33 -13.27 25.45
N ASP A 9 -1.99 -12.85 26.66
CA ASP A 9 -2.68 -13.28 27.88
C ASP A 9 -4.16 -12.80 27.84
N PRO A 10 -5.15 -13.72 27.89
CA PRO A 10 -6.56 -13.37 27.77
C PRO A 10 -7.08 -12.48 28.91
N GLU A 11 -6.39 -12.39 30.06
CA GLU A 11 -6.80 -11.47 31.14
C GLU A 11 -6.63 -9.98 30.76
N LEU A 12 -5.68 -9.65 29.88
CA LEU A 12 -5.40 -8.27 29.48
C LEU A 12 -6.45 -7.67 28.53
N THR A 13 -7.36 -8.49 27.98
CA THR A 13 -8.41 -8.04 27.05
C THR A 13 -9.73 -7.71 27.77
N THR A 14 -9.91 -8.18 29.02
CA THR A 14 -11.22 -8.18 29.69
C THR A 14 -11.44 -6.99 30.63
N ARG A 15 -10.36 -6.35 31.12
CA ARG A 15 -10.45 -5.11 31.90
C ARG A 15 -10.19 -3.95 30.96
N GLY A 16 -11.20 -3.12 30.67
CA GLY A 16 -11.21 -2.04 29.67
C GLY A 16 -10.13 -0.94 29.79
N ILE A 17 -8.86 -1.32 29.76
CA ILE A 17 -7.65 -0.49 29.66
C ILE A 17 -7.10 -0.65 28.24
N GLY A 18 -7.98 -0.72 27.24
CA GLY A 18 -7.64 -0.99 25.85
C GLY A 18 -7.30 0.29 25.08
N SER A 19 -6.34 1.08 25.54
CA SER A 19 -5.80 2.18 24.74
C SER A 19 -4.65 1.65 23.89
N ARG A 20 -4.73 1.78 22.56
CA ARG A 20 -3.68 1.43 21.58
C ARG A 20 -2.27 1.93 21.96
N LEU A 21 -2.19 2.94 22.82
CA LEU A 21 -0.96 3.54 23.34
C LEU A 21 -0.22 2.62 24.33
N ALA A 22 -0.91 1.82 25.15
CA ALA A 22 -0.24 0.95 26.14
C ALA A 22 0.53 -0.21 25.50
N TYR A 23 0.13 -0.62 24.29
CA TYR A 23 0.77 -1.73 23.56
C TYR A 23 2.06 -1.31 22.83
N ALA A 24 2.24 -0.02 22.55
CA ALA A 24 3.44 0.51 21.90
C ALA A 24 4.63 0.57 22.87
N ASP A 25 4.40 0.97 24.12
CA ASP A 25 5.43 1.13 25.15
C ASP A 25 6.06 -0.21 25.63
N LEU A 26 5.37 -1.35 25.46
CA LEU A 26 5.78 -2.64 26.02
C LEU A 26 6.58 -3.53 25.06
N ASN A 27 6.67 -3.18 23.77
CA ASN A 27 7.43 -3.98 22.81
C ASN A 27 7.96 -3.12 21.65
N PRO A 28 9.26 -2.77 21.64
CA PRO A 28 9.84 -1.92 20.59
C PRO A 28 9.81 -2.59 19.20
N ARG A 29 9.62 -3.93 19.11
CA ARG A 29 9.45 -4.59 17.80
C ARG A 29 8.07 -4.36 17.18
N LEU A 30 7.04 -4.05 17.98
CA LEU A 30 5.70 -3.75 17.45
C LEU A 30 5.62 -2.33 16.89
N GLU A 31 6.30 -1.36 17.51
CA GLU A 31 6.41 -0.01 16.94
C GLU A 31 7.06 -0.03 15.56
N ILE A 32 8.14 -0.81 15.38
CA ILE A 32 8.80 -1.00 14.09
C ILE A 32 7.84 -1.63 13.07
N TYR A 33 6.99 -2.58 13.49
CA TYR A 33 6.03 -3.22 12.60
C TYR A 33 4.92 -2.26 12.13
N ILE A 34 4.40 -1.41 13.03
CA ILE A 34 3.37 -0.40 12.72
C ILE A 34 3.99 0.72 11.85
N MET A 35 5.16 1.24 12.22
CA MET A 35 5.84 2.31 11.46
C MET A 35 6.24 1.88 10.05
N ASN A 36 6.74 0.65 9.84
CA ASN A 36 7.06 0.15 8.50
C ASN A 36 5.82 0.00 7.63
N LYS A 37 4.69 -0.43 8.23
CA LYS A 37 3.43 -0.60 7.50
C LYS A 37 2.79 0.75 7.14
N ASP A 38 2.93 1.77 7.99
CA ASP A 38 2.45 3.14 7.74
C ASP A 38 3.26 3.88 6.66
N GLN A 39 4.56 3.61 6.53
CA GLN A 39 5.35 4.18 5.42
C GLN A 39 4.89 3.65 4.06
N ALA A 40 4.58 2.35 3.96
CA ALA A 40 4.03 1.76 2.75
C ALA A 40 2.61 2.29 2.45
N GLY A 41 1.75 2.42 3.47
CA GLY A 41 0.40 2.96 3.33
C GLY A 41 0.34 4.47 3.02
N GLY A 42 1.26 5.26 3.58
CA GLY A 42 1.35 6.70 3.36
C GLY A 42 1.81 7.06 1.93
N ASN A 43 2.79 6.33 1.40
CA ASN A 43 3.25 6.50 0.02
C ASN A 43 2.16 6.06 -1.00
N TRP A 44 1.41 5.01 -0.66
CA TRP A 44 0.33 4.49 -1.50
C TRP A 44 -0.80 5.49 -1.77
N LYS A 45 -1.20 6.28 -0.76
CA LYS A 45 -2.22 7.31 -0.94
C LYS A 45 -1.78 8.40 -1.93
N GLN A 46 -0.50 8.76 -1.91
CA GLN A 46 0.07 9.73 -2.86
C GLN A 46 0.19 9.14 -4.27
N PHE A 47 0.62 7.88 -4.37
CA PHE A 47 0.61 7.12 -5.63
C PHE A 47 -0.79 7.14 -6.24
N LYS A 48 -1.81 6.81 -5.46
CA LYS A 48 -3.21 6.76 -5.93
C LYS A 48 -3.69 8.10 -6.49
N GLY A 49 -3.37 9.22 -5.83
CA GLY A 49 -3.70 10.55 -6.34
C GLY A 49 -3.04 10.83 -7.69
N LYS A 50 -1.71 10.67 -7.76
CA LYS A 50 -0.91 10.92 -8.97
C LYS A 50 -1.26 9.98 -10.13
N ALA A 51 -1.58 8.72 -9.84
CA ALA A 51 -1.99 7.74 -10.82
C ALA A 51 -3.36 8.08 -11.42
N LYS A 52 -4.31 8.56 -10.61
CA LYS A 52 -5.60 9.07 -11.13
C LYS A 52 -5.44 10.32 -11.98
N GLU A 53 -4.56 11.22 -11.59
CA GLU A 53 -4.26 12.44 -12.37
C GLU A 53 -3.66 12.10 -13.73
N GLN A 54 -2.70 11.17 -13.78
CA GLN A 54 -2.08 10.71 -15.03
C GLN A 54 -3.05 9.88 -15.87
N TRP A 55 -3.74 8.92 -15.25
CA TRP A 55 -4.59 7.94 -15.93
C TRP A 55 -6.03 8.05 -15.43
N GLY A 56 -6.75 9.08 -15.88
CA GLY A 56 -8.14 9.33 -15.48
C GLY A 56 -9.15 8.22 -15.81
N LYS A 57 -8.80 7.20 -16.62
CA LYS A 57 -9.64 6.01 -16.85
C LYS A 57 -9.43 4.90 -15.81
N LEU A 58 -8.37 4.99 -15.00
CA LEU A 58 -8.18 4.07 -13.87
C LEU A 58 -9.15 4.42 -12.76
N THR A 59 -9.90 3.42 -12.31
CA THR A 59 -10.84 3.54 -11.20
C THR A 59 -10.14 3.35 -9.85
N ASP A 60 -10.85 3.69 -8.77
CA ASP A 60 -10.38 3.38 -7.41
C ASP A 60 -10.09 1.89 -7.20
N ASP A 61 -10.88 1.03 -7.81
CA ASP A 61 -10.73 -0.42 -7.71
C ASP A 61 -9.51 -0.91 -8.48
N ASP A 62 -9.28 -0.39 -9.69
CA ASP A 62 -8.07 -0.73 -10.47
C ASP A 62 -6.81 -0.35 -9.69
N ILE A 63 -6.79 0.84 -9.11
CA ILE A 63 -5.64 1.28 -8.31
C ILE A 63 -5.47 0.38 -7.10
N THR A 64 -6.55 0.02 -6.42
CA THR A 64 -6.48 -0.89 -5.27
C THR A 64 -5.88 -2.24 -5.65
N VAL A 65 -6.24 -2.79 -6.81
CA VAL A 65 -5.66 -4.05 -7.35
C VAL A 65 -4.18 -3.90 -7.70
N ILE A 66 -3.74 -2.72 -8.13
CA ILE A 66 -2.33 -2.47 -8.45
C ILE A 66 -1.44 -2.68 -7.22
N GLU A 67 -1.88 -2.26 -6.03
CA GLU A 67 -1.17 -2.46 -4.74
C GLU A 67 0.35 -2.14 -4.81
N GLY A 68 0.72 -1.10 -5.57
CA GLY A 68 2.10 -0.66 -5.76
C GLY A 68 2.93 -1.49 -6.75
N LYS A 69 2.35 -2.51 -7.37
CA LYS A 69 3.04 -3.40 -8.32
C LYS A 69 3.03 -2.80 -9.73
N ARG A 70 4.23 -2.55 -10.27
CA ARG A 70 4.42 -2.00 -11.61
C ARG A 70 3.71 -2.81 -12.71
N ASP A 71 3.83 -4.14 -12.70
CA ASP A 71 3.25 -5.00 -13.72
C ASP A 71 1.71 -4.93 -13.73
N GLN A 72 1.09 -4.79 -12.55
CA GLN A 72 -0.36 -4.62 -12.43
C GLN A 72 -0.80 -3.27 -12.99
N LEU A 73 -0.02 -2.20 -12.77
CA LEU A 73 -0.29 -0.89 -13.35
C LEU A 73 -0.24 -0.95 -14.88
N VAL A 74 0.80 -1.57 -15.45
CA VAL A 74 0.93 -1.78 -16.89
C VAL A 74 -0.27 -2.57 -17.44
N GLY A 75 -0.66 -3.67 -16.79
CA GLY A 75 -1.83 -4.47 -17.16
C GLY A 75 -3.13 -3.66 -17.15
N LYS A 76 -3.38 -2.88 -16.10
CA LYS A 76 -4.57 -2.03 -16.01
C LYS A 76 -4.61 -0.91 -17.04
N ILE A 77 -3.46 -0.34 -17.40
CA ILE A 77 -3.37 0.64 -18.48
C ILE A 77 -3.73 -0.01 -19.82
N GLN A 78 -3.23 -1.21 -20.10
CA GLN A 78 -3.61 -1.96 -21.30
C GLN A 78 -5.14 -2.20 -21.33
N GLU A 79 -5.72 -2.71 -20.24
CA GLU A 79 -7.17 -2.99 -20.15
C GLU A 79 -8.05 -1.73 -20.34
N ARG A 80 -7.70 -0.61 -19.70
CA ARG A 80 -8.54 0.61 -19.70
C ARG A 80 -8.35 1.48 -20.93
N TYR A 81 -7.16 1.47 -21.53
CA TYR A 81 -6.81 2.33 -22.67
C TYR A 81 -6.71 1.59 -23.99
N GLY A 82 -6.68 0.25 -23.99
CA GLY A 82 -6.47 -0.56 -25.19
C GLY A 82 -5.07 -0.37 -25.76
N TYR A 83 -4.08 -0.11 -24.91
CA TYR A 83 -2.69 0.08 -25.33
C TYR A 83 -1.98 -1.26 -25.48
N GLU A 84 -1.06 -1.32 -26.44
CA GLU A 84 -0.09 -2.40 -26.51
C GLU A 84 0.90 -2.31 -25.34
N GLN A 85 1.49 -3.45 -24.99
CA GLN A 85 2.39 -3.58 -23.84
C GLN A 85 3.51 -2.53 -23.86
N GLU A 86 4.19 -2.34 -25.00
CA GLU A 86 5.29 -1.38 -25.11
C GLU A 86 4.85 0.05 -24.78
N LYS A 87 3.67 0.46 -25.28
CA LYS A 87 3.13 1.80 -25.01
C LYS A 87 2.74 1.96 -23.54
N ALA A 88 2.13 0.93 -22.94
CA ALA A 88 1.77 0.94 -21.53
C ALA A 88 3.02 1.01 -20.63
N GLU A 89 4.06 0.22 -20.94
CA GLU A 89 5.34 0.26 -20.24
C GLU A 89 6.02 1.62 -20.38
N LYS A 90 5.99 2.23 -21.56
CA LYS A 90 6.54 3.56 -21.79
C LYS A 90 5.84 4.62 -20.95
N GLU A 91 4.50 4.62 -20.91
CA GLU A 91 3.71 5.54 -20.06
C GLU A 91 4.08 5.40 -18.58
N VAL A 92 4.22 4.16 -18.11
CA VAL A 92 4.61 3.86 -16.73
C VAL A 92 6.04 4.35 -16.45
N ASN A 93 7.00 4.02 -17.31
CA ASN A 93 8.40 4.49 -17.19
C ASN A 93 8.52 6.02 -17.17
N ASP A 94 7.77 6.69 -18.04
CA ASP A 94 7.74 8.16 -18.13
C ASP A 94 7.15 8.75 -16.84
N TRP A 95 6.09 8.15 -16.29
CA TRP A 95 5.48 8.58 -15.04
C TRP A 95 6.39 8.34 -13.82
N GLU A 96 7.04 7.19 -13.76
CA GLU A 96 8.00 6.80 -12.72
C GLU A 96 9.16 7.78 -12.62
N SER A 97 9.74 8.12 -13.78
CA SER A 97 10.85 9.07 -13.90
C SER A 97 10.46 10.47 -13.42
N ARG A 98 9.24 10.93 -13.74
CA ARG A 98 8.73 12.24 -13.29
C ARG A 98 8.50 12.31 -11.78
N HIS A 99 8.03 11.23 -11.17
CA HIS A 99 7.64 11.21 -9.77
C HIS A 99 8.71 10.66 -8.83
N LYS A 100 9.87 10.24 -9.37
CA LYS A 100 10.94 9.54 -8.63
C LYS A 100 10.36 8.39 -7.81
N TYR A 101 9.39 7.69 -8.38
CA TYR A 101 8.78 6.55 -7.72
C TYR A 101 9.66 5.33 -7.98
N HIS A 102 9.99 4.62 -6.92
CA HIS A 102 10.71 3.37 -6.96
C HIS A 102 9.73 2.36 -6.37
N TRP A 103 9.38 1.35 -7.16
CA TRP A 103 8.51 0.24 -6.78
C TRP A 103 9.16 -0.65 -5.71
#